data_AF-A0A5L8XDV3-F1
#
_entry.id   AF-A0A5L8XDV3-F1
#
_cell.length_a   1.000
_cell.length_b   1.000
_cell.length_c   1.000
_cell.angle_alpha   90.00
_cell.angle_beta   90.00
_cell.angle_gamma   90.00
#
_symmetry.space_group_name_H-M   'P 1'
#
loop_
_entity.id
_entity.type
_entity.pdbx_description
1 polymer ?
#
loop_
_entity_poly.entity_id
_entity_poly.type
_entity_poly.pdbx_seq_one_letter_code
_entity_poly.pdbx_strand_id
1 'polypeptide(L)'
;MTHIKHFKQALIKGEVVFILTRVSKDSMLRSFKVFYYHKKQFLPIPYELAKNVGDGLDKNGDIKIRGVGMDMSFALWLRIVGHLKLNYQELGQNFKTYISYEEFMRCNPHMQALINFNNEEAL
;
A
#
# COMPACT_ATOMS: atom_id res chain seq x y z
N MET A 1 -12.69 -1.77 -14.60
CA MET A 1 -13.50 -2.04 -13.38
C MET A 1 -12.96 -3.18 -12.52
N THR A 2 -12.40 -4.26 -13.09
CA THR A 2 -11.98 -5.47 -12.36
C THR A 2 -10.87 -5.24 -11.31
N HIS A 3 -9.85 -4.42 -11.62
CA HIS A 3 -8.73 -4.18 -10.69
C HIS A 3 -9.13 -3.40 -9.42
N ILE A 4 -10.05 -2.43 -9.54
CA ILE A 4 -10.57 -1.70 -8.36
C ILE A 4 -11.38 -2.64 -7.47
N LYS A 5 -12.16 -3.57 -8.05
CA LYS A 5 -12.88 -4.59 -7.28
C LYS A 5 -11.92 -5.49 -6.50
N HIS A 6 -10.86 -5.98 -7.15
CA HIS A 6 -9.86 -6.81 -6.47
C HIS A 6 -9.10 -6.05 -5.39
N PHE A 7 -8.71 -4.80 -5.67
CA PHE A 7 -8.07 -3.94 -4.67
C PHE A 7 -9.00 -3.73 -3.46
N LYS A 8 -10.28 -3.43 -3.68
CA LYS A 8 -11.27 -3.26 -2.61
C LYS A 8 -11.39 -4.52 -1.74
N GLN A 9 -11.44 -5.70 -2.36
CA GLN A 9 -11.49 -6.98 -1.64
C GLN A 9 -10.21 -7.22 -0.83
N ALA A 10 -9.04 -6.97 -1.41
CA ALA A 10 -7.77 -7.11 -0.71
C ALA A 10 -7.67 -6.13 0.47
N LEU A 11 -8.16 -4.89 0.31
CA LEU A 11 -8.16 -3.89 1.38
C LEU A 11 -9.00 -4.36 2.58
N ILE A 12 -10.19 -4.91 2.32
CA ILE A 12 -11.07 -5.46 3.36
C ILE A 12 -10.37 -6.60 4.12
N LYS A 13 -9.59 -7.42 3.42
CA LYS A 13 -8.87 -8.57 3.99
C LYS A 13 -7.54 -8.22 4.67
N GLY A 14 -7.10 -6.97 4.64
CA GLY A 14 -5.76 -6.60 5.14
C GLY A 14 -4.61 -7.14 4.28
N GLU A 15 -4.88 -7.28 2.98
CA GLU A 15 -3.95 -7.74 1.95
C GLU A 15 -3.37 -6.56 1.13
N VAL A 16 -3.63 -5.32 1.56
CA VAL A 16 -3.00 -4.11 1.02
C VAL A 16 -1.84 -3.69 1.90
N VAL A 17 -0.72 -3.36 1.28
CA VAL A 17 0.50 -2.93 1.96
C VAL A 17 0.91 -1.55 1.49
N PHE A 18 1.38 -0.74 2.44
CA PHE A 18 1.88 0.61 2.22
C PHE A 18 3.39 0.60 2.52
N ILE A 19 4.20 1.07 1.57
CA ILE A 19 5.65 1.08 1.71
C ILE A 19 6.13 2.51 1.55
N LEU A 20 6.76 3.06 2.59
CA LEU A 20 7.38 4.38 2.51
C LEU A 20 8.56 4.32 1.53
N THR A 21 8.54 5.20 0.52
CA THR A 21 9.62 5.26 -0.48
C THR A 21 10.43 6.53 -0.40
N ARG A 22 9.82 7.63 0.08
CA ARG A 22 10.51 8.92 0.20
C ARG A 22 9.90 9.79 1.29
N VAL A 23 10.74 10.57 1.94
CA VAL A 23 10.36 11.70 2.79
C VAL A 23 11.04 12.96 2.24
N SER A 24 10.31 14.07 2.14
CA SER A 24 10.88 15.36 1.75
C SER A 24 11.79 15.94 2.83
N LYS A 25 12.65 16.90 2.48
CA LYS A 25 13.57 17.55 3.43
C LYS A 25 12.84 18.22 4.60
N ASP A 26 11.70 18.82 4.33
CA ASP A 26 10.84 19.46 5.34
C ASP A 26 9.96 18.46 6.11
N SER A 27 10.07 17.15 5.82
CA SER A 27 9.27 16.07 6.40
C SER A 27 7.75 16.16 6.19
N MET A 28 7.28 17.18 5.47
CA MET A 28 5.87 17.46 5.25
C MET A 28 5.26 16.57 4.18
N LEU A 29 6.06 16.06 3.24
CA LEU A 29 5.61 15.30 2.09
C LEU A 29 6.25 13.91 2.12
N ARG A 30 5.42 12.87 2.02
CA ARG A 30 5.87 11.49 1.98
C ARG A 30 5.32 10.81 0.74
N SER A 31 6.15 10.00 0.08
CA SER A 31 5.74 9.14 -1.03
C SER A 31 5.57 7.71 -0.52
N PHE A 32 4.48 7.07 -0.95
CA PHE A 32 4.19 5.68 -0.64
C PHE A 32 3.94 4.88 -1.91
N LYS A 33 4.57 3.72 -1.97
CA LYS A 33 4.21 2.66 -2.91
C LYS A 33 3.13 1.78 -2.26
N VAL A 34 2.06 1.52 -2.99
CA VAL A 34 0.91 0.75 -2.49
C VAL A 34 0.66 -0.45 -3.37
N PHE A 35 0.64 -1.62 -2.74
CA PHE A 35 0.37 -2.89 -3.40
C PHE A 35 -0.79 -3.61 -2.75
N TYR A 36 -1.44 -4.48 -3.50
CA TYR A 36 -2.41 -5.44 -2.98
C TYR A 36 -2.03 -6.85 -3.39
N TYR A 37 -2.19 -7.80 -2.47
CA TYR A 37 -1.97 -9.20 -2.75
C TYR A 37 -3.20 -9.79 -3.46
N HIS A 38 -2.98 -10.47 -4.56
CA HIS A 38 -4.03 -11.14 -5.32
C HIS A 38 -3.45 -12.31 -6.11
N LYS A 39 -4.02 -13.51 -5.96
CA LYS A 39 -3.61 -14.71 -6.72
C LYS A 39 -2.09 -14.94 -6.70
N LYS A 40 -1.49 -14.99 -5.50
CA LYS A 40 -0.05 -15.23 -5.32
C LYS A 40 0.88 -14.21 -5.96
N GLN A 41 0.45 -12.96 -6.08
CA GLN A 41 1.32 -11.88 -6.54
C GLN A 41 0.91 -10.55 -5.89
N PHE A 42 1.87 -9.63 -5.79
CA PHE A 42 1.61 -8.25 -5.41
C PHE A 42 1.38 -7.41 -6.66
N LEU A 43 0.21 -6.77 -6.74
CA LEU A 43 -0.18 -5.90 -7.84
C LEU A 43 -0.21 -4.45 -7.36
N PRO A 44 0.20 -3.48 -8.20
CA PRO A 44 0.16 -2.06 -7.82
C PRO A 44 -1.29 -1.61 -7.63
N ILE A 45 -1.51 -0.65 -6.75
CA ILE A 45 -2.80 0.05 -6.62
C ILE A 45 -3.31 0.49 -8.01
N PRO A 46 -4.61 0.34 -8.33
CA PRO A 46 -5.16 0.82 -9.59
C PRO A 46 -4.85 2.30 -9.81
N TYR A 47 -4.34 2.65 -10.98
CA TYR A 47 -3.87 4.01 -11.29
C TYR A 47 -4.93 5.10 -11.07
N GLU A 48 -6.16 4.84 -11.51
CA GLU A 48 -7.30 5.75 -11.30
C GLU A 48 -7.62 5.95 -9.81
N LEU A 49 -7.39 4.93 -8.97
CA LEU A 49 -7.53 5.09 -7.53
C LEU A 49 -6.38 5.93 -6.96
N ALA A 50 -5.14 5.61 -7.34
CA ALA A 50 -3.94 6.30 -6.87
C ALA A 50 -3.97 7.81 -7.11
N LYS A 51 -4.48 8.24 -8.27
CA LYS A 51 -4.67 9.66 -8.61
C LYS A 51 -5.58 10.42 -7.65
N ASN A 52 -6.58 9.74 -7.10
CA ASN A 52 -7.69 10.38 -6.38
C ASN A 52 -7.55 10.33 -4.85
N VAL A 53 -6.58 9.58 -4.32
CA VAL A 53 -6.45 9.33 -2.86
C VAL A 53 -5.27 10.05 -2.23
N GLY A 54 -4.36 10.62 -3.01
CA GLY A 54 -3.19 11.38 -2.52
C GLY A 54 -3.18 12.83 -3.00
N ASP A 55 -2.12 13.55 -2.64
CA ASP A 55 -1.82 14.93 -3.08
C ASP A 55 -1.04 14.94 -4.41
N GLY A 56 -1.33 13.93 -5.25
CA GLY A 56 -0.68 13.67 -6.53
C GLY A 56 0.30 12.49 -6.50
N LEU A 57 0.85 12.17 -7.67
CA LEU A 57 1.85 11.11 -7.85
C LEU A 57 3.24 11.70 -8.04
N ASP A 58 4.28 10.96 -7.68
CA ASP A 58 5.65 11.29 -8.07
C ASP A 58 6.05 10.65 -9.42
N LYS A 59 7.30 10.85 -9.84
CA LYS A 59 7.82 10.37 -11.12
C LYS A 59 7.81 8.84 -11.27
N ASN A 60 7.73 8.11 -10.16
CA ASN A 60 7.68 6.63 -10.14
C ASN A 60 6.24 6.12 -10.06
N GLY A 61 5.25 7.01 -9.99
CA GLY A 61 3.85 6.67 -9.75
C GLY A 61 3.52 6.41 -8.28
N ASP A 62 4.43 6.71 -7.36
CA ASP A 62 4.16 6.56 -5.93
C ASP A 62 3.23 7.70 -5.46
N ILE A 63 2.36 7.39 -4.50
CA ILE A 63 1.35 8.32 -4.01
C ILE A 63 1.99 9.26 -3.01
N LYS A 64 1.90 10.56 -3.28
CA LYS A 64 2.34 11.60 -2.37
C LYS A 64 1.22 11.92 -1.38
N ILE A 65 1.58 12.12 -0.13
CA ILE A 65 0.68 12.66 0.88
C ILE A 65 1.42 13.70 1.72
N ARG A 66 0.74 14.81 1.99
CA ARG A 66 1.21 15.91 2.81
C ARG A 66 0.51 15.91 4.16
N GLY A 67 1.28 16.09 5.23
CA GLY A 67 0.72 16.23 6.57
C GLY A 67 1.75 16.11 7.68
N VAL A 68 1.30 16.42 8.89
CA VAL A 68 2.06 16.35 10.15
C VAL A 68 1.15 15.84 11.27
N GLY A 69 1.75 15.33 12.34
CA GLY A 69 1.03 14.97 13.58
C GLY A 69 0.39 13.57 13.60
N MET A 70 0.23 12.91 12.46
CA MET A 70 -0.23 11.50 12.39
C MET A 70 0.67 10.65 11.49
N ASP A 71 0.56 9.33 11.58
CA ASP A 71 1.20 8.44 10.62
C ASP A 71 0.59 8.67 9.23
N MET A 72 1.40 9.14 8.30
CA MET A 72 0.99 9.45 6.93
C MET A 72 0.61 8.21 6.12
N SER A 73 1.12 7.02 6.48
CA SER A 73 0.67 5.77 5.87
C SER A 73 -0.77 5.44 6.29
N PHE A 74 -1.10 5.69 7.56
CA PHE A 74 -2.47 5.57 8.07
C PHE A 74 -3.39 6.65 7.49
N ALA A 75 -2.90 7.89 7.34
CA ALA A 75 -3.65 8.96 6.68
C ALA A 75 -4.00 8.59 5.23
N LEU A 76 -3.05 8.04 4.48
CA LEU A 76 -3.30 7.57 3.12
C LEU A 76 -4.29 6.41 3.09
N TRP A 77 -4.19 5.46 4.03
CA TRP A 77 -5.16 4.38 4.18
C TRP A 77 -6.58 4.91 4.44
N LEU A 78 -6.75 5.87 5.34
CA LEU A 78 -8.05 6.52 5.60
C LEU A 78 -8.63 7.17 4.34
N ARG A 79 -7.80 7.86 3.55
CA ARG A 79 -8.24 8.47 2.28
C ARG A 79 -8.73 7.41 1.29
N ILE A 80 -8.03 6.28 1.18
CA ILE A 80 -8.44 5.16 0.32
C ILE A 80 -9.76 4.55 0.80
N VAL A 81 -9.88 4.26 2.10
CA VAL A 81 -11.08 3.68 2.71
C VAL A 81 -12.29 4.60 2.51
N GLY A 82 -12.10 5.91 2.75
CA GLY A 82 -13.13 6.92 2.52
C GLY A 82 -13.54 7.03 1.05
N HIS A 83 -12.57 7.06 0.12
CA HIS A 83 -12.84 7.10 -1.32
C HIS A 83 -13.64 5.87 -1.79
N LEU A 84 -13.35 4.69 -1.23
CA LEU A 84 -14.06 3.44 -1.55
C LEU A 84 -15.37 3.24 -0.77
N LYS A 85 -15.77 4.23 0.06
CA LYS A 85 -16.96 4.23 0.92
C LYS A 85 -17.02 2.99 1.81
N LEU A 86 -15.91 2.70 2.49
CA LEU A 86 -15.76 1.58 3.42
C LEU A 86 -15.78 2.06 4.89
N ASN A 87 -16.14 1.17 5.82
CA ASN A 87 -16.10 1.46 7.25
C ASN A 87 -14.68 1.34 7.80
N TYR A 88 -14.06 2.45 8.20
CA TYR A 88 -12.69 2.44 8.72
C TYR A 88 -12.56 1.82 10.12
N GLN A 89 -13.63 1.85 10.94
CA GLN A 89 -13.56 1.31 12.31
C GLN A 89 -13.37 -0.21 12.29
N GLU A 90 -14.11 -0.90 11.41
CA GLU A 90 -14.03 -2.35 11.24
C GLU A 90 -12.71 -2.80 10.59
N LEU A 91 -12.15 -1.96 9.71
CA LEU A 91 -10.98 -2.30 8.92
C LEU A 91 -9.65 -1.88 9.55
N GLY A 92 -9.66 -1.06 10.61
CA GLY A 92 -8.43 -0.50 11.21
C GLY A 92 -7.43 -1.58 11.64
N GLN A 93 -7.92 -2.70 12.17
CA GLN A 93 -7.10 -3.86 12.57
C GLN A 93 -6.33 -4.52 11.42
N ASN A 94 -6.75 -4.28 10.18
CA ASN A 94 -6.17 -4.89 8.98
C ASN A 94 -5.11 -3.99 8.31
N PHE A 95 -4.85 -2.80 8.85
CA PHE A 95 -3.87 -1.87 8.31
C PHE A 95 -2.43 -2.38 8.51
N LYS A 96 -1.64 -2.36 7.43
CA LYS A 96 -0.23 -2.79 7.41
C LYS A 96 0.63 -1.78 6.65
N THR A 97 1.69 -1.32 7.28
CA THR A 97 2.66 -0.37 6.71
C THR A 97 4.08 -0.86 6.93
N TYR A 98 4.98 -0.46 6.06
CA TYR A 98 6.40 -0.77 6.10
C TYR A 98 7.20 0.50 5.85
N ILE A 99 8.30 0.68 6.59
CA ILE A 99 9.18 1.84 6.50
C ILE A 99 10.13 1.78 5.29
N SER A 100 10.32 0.60 4.68
CA SER A 100 11.10 0.44 3.46
C SER A 100 10.71 -0.81 2.66
N TYR A 101 11.21 -0.92 1.43
CA TYR A 101 10.99 -2.09 0.58
C TYR A 101 11.70 -3.33 1.14
N GLU A 102 12.90 -3.16 1.70
CA GLU A 102 13.66 -4.23 2.35
C GLU A 102 12.92 -4.80 3.56
N GLU A 103 12.30 -3.93 4.37
CA GLU A 103 11.47 -4.39 5.48
C GLU A 103 10.25 -5.16 4.98
N PHE A 104 9.57 -4.64 3.95
CA PHE A 104 8.46 -5.34 3.33
C PHE A 104 8.86 -6.74 2.85
N MET A 105 9.99 -6.85 2.14
CA MET A 105 10.52 -8.12 1.65
C MET A 105 10.81 -9.09 2.80
N ARG A 106 11.41 -8.61 3.89
CA ARG A 106 11.80 -9.43 5.04
C ARG A 106 10.62 -9.87 5.92
N CYS A 107 9.63 -8.99 6.12
CA CYS A 107 8.64 -9.14 7.18
C CYS A 107 7.25 -9.55 6.68
N ASN A 108 6.91 -9.34 5.41
CA ASN A 108 5.57 -9.67 4.91
C ASN A 108 5.43 -11.18 4.63
N PRO A 109 4.45 -11.89 5.25
CA PRO A 109 4.32 -13.34 5.09
C PRO A 109 4.07 -13.80 3.65
N HIS A 110 3.26 -13.06 2.88
CA HIS A 110 3.02 -13.40 1.48
C HIS A 110 4.27 -13.19 0.63
N MET A 111 5.05 -12.14 0.91
CA MET A 111 6.30 -11.89 0.19
C MET A 111 7.37 -12.94 0.53
N GLN A 112 7.50 -13.30 1.81
CA GLN A 112 8.39 -14.39 2.23
C GLN A 112 8.04 -15.72 1.55
N ALA A 113 6.75 -16.05 1.46
CA ALA A 113 6.30 -17.24 0.73
C ALA A 113 6.67 -17.21 -0.77
N LEU A 114 6.61 -16.03 -1.40
CA LEU A 114 7.01 -15.86 -2.81
C LEU A 114 8.52 -15.99 -3.00
N ILE A 115 9.33 -15.42 -2.10
CA ILE A 115 10.79 -15.53 -2.14
C ILE A 115 11.20 -16.99 -1.99
N ASN A 116 10.64 -17.71 -1.02
CA ASN A 116 10.96 -19.11 -0.79
C ASN A 116 10.58 -19.99 -1.99
N PHE A 117 9.39 -19.79 -2.55
CA PHE A 117 8.94 -20.50 -3.75
C PHE A 117 9.92 -20.31 -4.93
N ASN A 118 10.34 -19.07 -5.18
CA ASN A 118 11.29 -18.78 -6.26
C ASN A 118 12.70 -19.36 -6.01
N ASN A 119 13.11 -19.48 -4.74
CA ASN A 119 14.38 -20.10 -4.37
C ASN A 119 14.35 -21.62 -4.54
N GLU A 120 13.20 -22.26 -4.29
CA GLU A 120 13.00 -23.69 -4.52
C GLU A 120 12.99 -24.05 -6.01
N GLU A 121 12.40 -23.21 -6.87
CA GLU A 121 12.43 -23.41 -8.33
C GLU A 121 13.81 -23.19 -8.96
N ALA A 122 14.73 -22.51 -8.26
CA ALA A 122 16.07 -22.21 -8.73
C ALA A 122 17.12 -23.28 -8.37
N LEU A 123 16.74 -24.31 -7.62
CA LEU A 123 17.58 -25.45 -7.19
C LEU A 123 17.33 -26.69 -8.07
#